data_AF-A0A222E2M5-F1
#
_entry.id   AF-A0A222E2M5-F1
#
_cell.length_a   1.000
_cell.length_b   1.000
_cell.length_c   1.000
_cell.angle_alpha   90.00
_cell.angle_beta   90.00
_cell.angle_gamma   90.00
#
_symmetry.space_group_name_H-M   'P 1'
#
loop_
_entity.id
_entity.type
_entity.pdbx_description
1 polymer ?
#
loop_
_entity_poly.entity_id
_entity_poly.type
_entity_poly.pdbx_seq_one_letter_code
_entity_poly.pdbx_strand_id
1 'polypeptide(L)' 'MQNGFVESFTGRMRDELLNETMFRNLAHARMVIAAWTADCNTERPHSALEYQTPAD' A
#
# COMPACT_ATOMS: atom_id res chain seq x y z
N MET A 1 -13.90 1.84 13.83
CA MET A 1 -13.46 0.91 12.76
C MET A 1 -12.54 1.57 11.73
N GLN A 2 -12.52 2.90 11.57
CA GLN A 2 -11.63 3.58 10.60
C GLN A 2 -10.13 3.52 10.94
N ASN A 3 -9.73 3.55 12.23
CA ASN A 3 -8.31 3.51 12.62
C ASN A 3 -7.61 2.20 12.23
N GLY A 4 -8.27 1.04 12.39
CA GLY A 4 -7.64 -0.26 12.12
C GLY A 4 -7.24 -0.48 10.66
N PHE A 5 -7.96 0.13 9.72
CA PHE A 5 -7.61 0.11 8.30
C PHE A 5 -6.36 0.96 8.03
N VAL A 6 -6.32 2.19 8.56
CA VAL A 6 -5.18 3.10 8.41
C VAL A 6 -3.92 2.53 9.07
N GLU A 7 -4.07 1.91 10.23
CA GLU A 7 -2.98 1.24 10.94
C GLU A 7 -2.45 0.03 10.16
N SER A 8 -3.34 -0.83 9.65
CA SER A 8 -2.95 -2.00 8.84
C SER A 8 -2.31 -1.61 7.51
N PHE A 9 -2.79 -0.53 6.88
CA PHE A 9 -2.20 0.01 5.66
C PHE A 9 -0.79 0.58 5.92
N THR A 10 -0.64 1.36 7.00
CA THR A 10 0.66 1.95 7.37
C THR A 10 1.68 0.89 7.77
N GLY A 11 1.24 -0.17 8.47
CA GLY A 11 2.08 -1.32 8.81
C GLY A 11 2.61 -2.04 7.56
N ARG A 12 1.72 -2.37 6.62
CA ARG A 12 2.11 -3.02 5.35
C ARG A 12 3.00 -2.15 4.48
N MET A 13 2.74 -0.84 4.39
CA MET A 13 3.61 0.06 3.64
C MET A 13 5.04 0.05 4.16
N ARG A 14 5.22 -0.07 5.48
CA ARG A 14 6.57 -0.18 6.06
C ARG A 14 7.20 -1.52 5.72
N ASP A 15 6.49 -2.61 5.95
CA ASP A 15 7.01 -3.97 5.83
C ASP A 15 7.25 -4.38 4.38
N GLU A 16 6.31 -4.12 3.48
CA GLU A 16 6.33 -4.63 2.09
C GLU A 16 7.01 -3.66 1.10
N LEU A 17 7.09 -2.37 1.41
CA LEU A 17 7.61 -1.35 0.48
C LEU A 17 8.87 -0.67 1.00
N LEU A 18 8.77 -0.02 2.17
CA LEU A 18 9.84 0.87 2.64
C LEU A 18 11.06 0.11 3.16
N ASN A 19 10.88 -1.04 3.81
CA ASN A 19 11.98 -1.86 4.32
C ASN A 19 12.63 -2.71 3.22
N GLU A 20 11.85 -3.15 2.22
CA GLU A 20 12.32 -4.06 1.17
C GLU A 20 12.92 -3.34 -0.05
N THR A 21 12.66 -2.03 -0.22
CA THR A 21 13.08 -1.27 -1.41
C THR A 21 14.18 -0.26 -1.12
N MET A 22 15.35 -0.42 -1.75
CA MET A 22 16.33 0.67 -1.84
C MET A 22 15.92 1.71 -2.88
N PHE A 23 15.74 2.95 -2.44
CA PHE A 23 15.43 4.07 -3.33
C PHE A 23 16.70 4.70 -3.88
N ARG A 24 16.82 4.75 -5.22
CA ARG A 24 17.96 5.34 -5.92
C ARG A 24 17.97 6.87 -5.87
N ASN A 25 16.79 7.49 -5.88
CA ASN A 25 16.60 8.94 -5.80
C ASN A 25 15.10 9.24 -5.54
N LEU A 26 14.77 10.52 -5.34
CA LEU A 26 13.40 10.96 -5.07
C LEU A 26 12.43 10.63 -6.20
N ALA A 27 12.85 10.72 -7.46
CA ALA A 27 11.98 10.39 -8.60
C ALA A 27 11.63 8.89 -8.61
N HIS A 28 12.60 8.02 -8.34
CA HIS A 28 12.40 6.59 -8.18
C HIS A 28 11.46 6.28 -7.02
N ALA A 29 11.65 6.93 -5.86
CA ALA A 29 10.76 6.76 -4.71
C ALA A 29 9.30 7.15 -5.04
N ARG A 30 9.09 8.28 -5.71
CA ARG A 30 7.74 8.71 -6.12
C ARG A 30 7.08 7.72 -7.06
N MET A 31 7.82 7.19 -8.04
CA MET A 31 7.31 6.19 -8.97
C MET A 31 6.91 4.89 -8.26
N VAL A 32 7.81 4.37 -7.40
CA VAL A 32 7.59 3.11 -6.67
C VAL A 32 6.40 3.22 -5.71
N ILE A 33 6.30 4.33 -4.96
CA ILE A 33 5.16 4.56 -4.04
C ILE A 33 3.85 4.68 -4.81
N ALA A 34 3.83 5.38 -5.96
CA ALA A 34 2.63 5.52 -6.78
C ALA A 34 2.17 4.16 -7.34
N ALA A 35 3.10 3.34 -7.82
CA ALA A 35 2.80 2.00 -8.32
C ALA A 35 2.26 1.09 -7.20
N TRP A 36 2.89 1.06 -6.03
CA TRP A 36 2.44 0.26 -4.89
C TRP A 36 1.08 0.72 -4.36
N THR A 37 0.82 2.03 -4.33
CA THR A 37 -0.49 2.58 -3.93
C THR A 37 -1.58 2.18 -4.93
N ALA A 38 -1.28 2.19 -6.23
CA ALA A 38 -2.21 1.71 -7.25
C ALA A 38 -2.53 0.23 -7.06
N ASP A 39 -1.51 -0.63 -6.94
CA ASP A 39 -1.66 -2.08 -6.71
C ASP A 39 -2.52 -2.39 -5.46
N CYS A 40 -2.23 -1.70 -4.34
CA CYS A 40 -3.02 -1.82 -3.13
C CYS A 40 -4.48 -1.40 -3.29
N ASN A 41 -4.78 -0.47 -4.20
CA ASN A 41 -6.13 0.02 -4.44
C ASN A 41 -6.88 -0.77 -5.53
N THR A 42 -6.19 -1.48 -6.43
CA THR A 42 -6.81 -2.12 -7.60
C THR A 42 -6.72 -3.64 -7.63
N GLU A 43 -5.72 -4.25 -7.00
CA GLU A 43 -5.42 -5.68 -7.24
C GLU A 43 -5.47 -6.55 -5.98
N ARG A 44 -5.25 -5.98 -4.79
CA ARG A 44 -5.24 -6.78 -3.55
C ARG A 44 -6.61 -6.79 -2.85
N PRO A 45 -7.29 -7.94 -2.74
CA PRO A 45 -8.46 -8.07 -1.88
C PRO A 45 -8.02 -7.86 -0.43
N HIS A 46 -8.53 -6.81 0.21
CA HIS A 46 -8.26 -6.60 1.62
C HIS A 46 -9.20 -7.50 2.41
N SER A 47 -8.67 -8.39 3.24
CA SER A 47 -9.51 -9.18 4.17
C SER A 47 -10.28 -8.31 5.16
N ALA A 48 -9.90 -7.04 5.32
CA ALA A 48 -10.61 -6.02 6.07
C ALA A 48 -11.78 -5.36 5.30
N LEU A 49 -11.88 -5.59 3.98
CA LEU A 49 -12.95 -5.14 3.08
C LEU A 49 -13.74 -6.33 2.50
N GLU A 50 -13.81 -7.47 3.19
CA GLU A 50 -14.54 -8.65 2.70
C GLU A 50 -14.08 -9.14 1.31
N TYR A 51 -12.80 -8.97 0.95
CA TYR A 51 -12.24 -9.20 -0.40
C TYR A 51 -12.62 -8.17 -1.48
N GLN A 52 -13.25 -7.05 -1.15
CA GLN A 52 -13.45 -5.95 -2.09
C GLN A 52 -12.20 -5.07 -2.21
N THR A 53 -11.93 -4.63 -3.43
CA THR A 53 -10.99 -3.54 -3.72
C THR A 53 -11.58 -2.21 -3.23
N PRO A 54 -10.79 -1.27 -2.67
CA PRO A 54 -11.28 0.02 -2.17
C PRO A 54 -11.93 0.95 -3.23
N ALA A 55 -11.95 0.53 -4.49
CA ALA A 55 -12.49 1.26 -5.63
C ALA A 55 -13.96 0.90 -5.97
N ASP A 56 -14.60 0.03 -5.18
CA ASP A 56 -16.04 -0.28 -5.27
C ASP A 56 -16.83 0.39 -4.13
#